data_AF-A0A3D1ZEB9-F1
#
_entry.id   AF-A0A3D1ZEB9-F1
#
_cell.length_a   1.000
_cell.length_b   1.000
_cell.length_c   1.000
_cell.angle_alpha   90.00
_cell.angle_beta   90.00
_cell.angle_gamma   90.00
#
_symmetry.space_group_name_H-M   'P 1'
#
loop_
_entity.id
_entity.type
_entity.pdbx_description
1 polymer ?
#
loop_
_entity_poly.entity_id
_entity_poly.type
_entity_poly.pdbx_seq_one_letter_code
_entity_poly.pdbx_strand_id
1 'polypeptide(L)'
;MSRSKFILLLALLTLLAVPVAVEAQTPPQAVLISADAPAGTGTAVIWDDQSLSDSITTSMAGVTPPAEGTAYEGWLVSDDGEAEMSVGIMTVAIDGSISHTFGSASEGYTGENLIAGFNTFVITVESVPDDDPGSSSNVAFGYSVPLDGIAHIRHL
;
A
#
# COMPACT_ATOMS: atom_id res chain seq x y z
N MET A 1 2.48 83.91 16.39
CA MET A 1 2.63 83.61 14.95
C MET A 1 2.33 82.12 14.75
N SER A 2 1.09 81.79 14.36
CA SER A 2 0.68 81.17 13.07
C SER A 2 0.59 79.63 13.15
N ARG A 3 -0.56 79.02 13.46
CA ARG A 3 -1.65 78.52 12.57
C ARG A 3 -1.21 77.60 11.40
N SER A 4 -1.34 76.30 11.65
CA SER A 4 -1.95 75.22 10.82
C SER A 4 -1.81 75.24 9.30
N LYS A 5 -1.35 74.10 8.74
CA LYS A 5 -1.98 73.28 7.68
C LYS A 5 -0.91 72.49 6.91
N PHE A 6 -1.04 71.17 6.77
CA PHE A 6 -1.32 70.47 5.50
C PHE A 6 -1.09 68.96 5.65
N ILE A 7 -2.13 68.23 5.31
CA ILE A 7 -2.25 66.77 5.26
C ILE A 7 -1.58 66.25 3.97
N LEU A 8 -1.26 64.94 3.97
CA LEU A 8 -1.14 64.02 2.82
C LEU A 8 0.30 63.72 2.32
N LEU A 9 0.84 62.52 2.65
CA LEU A 9 0.97 61.42 1.68
C LEU A 9 1.64 60.17 2.29
N LEU A 10 0.96 59.03 2.07
CA LEU A 10 1.54 57.73 1.72
C LEU A 10 2.15 56.84 2.82
N ALA A 11 1.23 56.22 3.56
CA ALA A 11 1.18 54.77 3.84
C ALA A 11 2.51 53.99 3.75
N LEU A 12 3.23 53.94 4.87
CA LEU A 12 4.36 53.03 5.06
C LEU A 12 3.95 51.87 5.95
N LEU A 13 3.65 50.76 5.27
CA LEU A 13 3.82 49.36 5.69
C LEU A 13 3.24 48.97 7.06
N THR A 14 1.97 48.58 7.06
CA THR A 14 1.39 47.71 8.07
C THR A 14 2.20 46.42 8.16
N LEU A 15 2.93 46.25 9.27
CA LEU A 15 3.60 45.00 9.61
C LEU A 15 2.51 43.94 9.87
N LEU A 16 2.27 43.08 8.87
CA LEU A 16 1.41 41.91 9.01
C LEU A 16 2.02 41.00 10.09
N ALA A 17 1.34 40.85 11.21
CA ALA A 17 1.53 39.72 12.09
C ALA A 17 1.03 38.48 11.35
N VAL A 18 1.96 37.72 10.75
CA VAL A 18 1.67 36.38 10.23
C VAL A 18 1.37 35.49 11.44
N PRO A 19 0.18 34.87 11.56
CA PRO A 19 0.01 33.83 12.55
C PRO A 19 0.86 32.65 12.08
N VAL A 20 1.85 32.27 12.90
CA VAL A 20 2.52 30.97 12.75
C VAL A 20 1.42 29.93 12.94
N ALA A 21 0.94 29.36 11.83
CA ALA A 21 0.22 28.11 11.88
C ALA A 21 1.22 27.08 12.41
N VAL A 22 1.05 26.70 13.67
CA VAL A 22 1.63 25.47 14.18
C VAL A 22 0.92 24.37 13.39
N GLU A 23 1.55 23.87 12.33
CA GLU A 23 1.15 22.59 11.76
C GLU A 23 1.32 21.58 12.89
N ALA A 24 0.20 21.19 13.48
CA ALA A 24 0.17 20.04 14.36
C ALA A 24 0.68 18.88 13.53
N GLN A 25 1.92 18.46 13.77
CA GLN A 25 2.42 17.18 13.30
C GLN A 25 1.39 16.15 13.71
N THR A 26 0.64 15.64 12.73
CA THR A 26 -0.24 14.51 12.92
C THR A 26 0.63 13.42 13.54
N PRO A 27 0.33 12.93 14.75
CA PRO A 27 1.06 11.79 15.30
C PRO A 27 1.04 10.67 14.24
N PRO A 28 2.11 9.89 14.08
CA PRO A 28 2.02 8.67 13.28
C PRO A 28 0.79 7.92 13.78
N GLN A 29 -0.18 7.68 12.87
CA GLN A 29 -1.37 6.94 13.21
C GLN A 29 -0.90 5.60 13.80
N ALA A 30 -1.20 5.37 15.06
CA ALA A 30 -0.96 4.09 15.67
C ALA A 30 -1.78 3.07 14.87
N VAL A 31 -1.11 2.20 14.12
CA VAL A 31 -1.72 1.00 13.56
C VAL A 31 -2.32 0.26 14.75
N LEU A 32 -3.64 0.20 14.82
CA LEU A 32 -4.34 -0.62 15.79
C LEU A 32 -4.04 -2.07 15.41
N ILE A 33 -3.05 -2.67 16.09
CA ILE A 33 -2.76 -4.09 15.96
C ILE A 33 -3.99 -4.80 16.52
N SER A 34 -4.87 -5.26 15.64
CA SER A 34 -6.01 -6.09 16.01
C SER A 34 -5.48 -7.31 16.76
N ALA A 35 -6.15 -7.70 17.84
CA ALA A 35 -5.64 -8.64 18.84
C ALA A 35 -5.49 -10.10 18.37
N ASP A 36 -5.59 -10.38 17.07
CA ASP A 36 -5.25 -11.69 16.46
C ASP A 36 -4.79 -11.48 15.01
N ALA A 37 -3.66 -10.80 14.81
CA ALA A 37 -2.97 -10.91 13.51
C ALA A 37 -2.69 -12.40 13.27
N PRO A 38 -3.08 -12.99 12.12
CA PRO A 38 -2.89 -14.40 11.87
C PRO A 38 -1.39 -14.73 11.96
N ALA A 39 -1.07 -15.87 12.58
CA ALA A 39 0.30 -16.36 12.58
C ALA A 39 0.69 -16.73 11.15
N GLY A 40 1.96 -16.57 10.83
CA GLY A 40 2.50 -16.90 9.52
C GLY A 40 3.68 -16.02 9.15
N THR A 41 4.58 -16.56 8.33
CA THR A 41 5.66 -15.78 7.72
C THR A 41 6.05 -16.39 6.39
N GLY A 42 6.62 -15.58 5.51
CA GLY A 42 6.99 -16.04 4.18
C GLY A 42 7.62 -14.95 3.33
N THR A 43 7.69 -15.24 2.04
CA THR A 43 8.27 -14.37 1.02
C THR A 43 7.35 -14.29 -0.18
N ALA A 44 7.31 -13.12 -0.81
CA ALA A 44 6.80 -12.97 -2.16
C ALA A 44 7.98 -12.54 -3.05
N VAL A 45 8.24 -13.31 -4.10
CA VAL A 45 9.39 -13.10 -5.00
C VAL A 45 8.86 -12.81 -6.39
N ILE A 46 9.23 -11.65 -6.93
CA ILE A 46 8.94 -11.27 -8.30
C ILE A 46 10.07 -11.76 -9.21
N TRP A 47 9.72 -12.31 -10.36
CA TRP A 47 10.64 -12.92 -11.32
C TRP A 47 10.11 -12.83 -12.76
N ASP A 48 10.97 -13.15 -13.73
CA ASP A 48 10.66 -13.11 -15.17
C ASP A 48 10.08 -14.45 -15.65
N ASP A 49 8.83 -14.46 -16.11
CA ASP A 49 8.20 -15.62 -16.76
C ASP A 49 8.21 -15.48 -18.29
N GLN A 50 7.30 -14.66 -18.86
CA GLN A 50 7.28 -14.37 -20.31
C GLN A 50 7.77 -12.96 -20.63
N SER A 51 7.84 -12.09 -19.62
CA SER A 51 8.29 -10.69 -19.69
C SER A 51 9.15 -10.36 -18.46
N LEU A 52 9.63 -9.12 -18.37
CA LEU A 52 10.44 -8.67 -17.23
C LEU A 52 9.55 -8.46 -15.99
N SER A 53 9.88 -9.15 -14.90
CA SER A 53 9.25 -8.99 -13.58
C SER A 53 7.72 -9.10 -13.63
N ASP A 54 7.21 -10.02 -14.45
CA ASP A 54 5.79 -10.18 -14.76
C ASP A 54 5.11 -11.32 -13.98
N SER A 55 5.84 -11.99 -13.09
CA SER A 55 5.34 -13.06 -12.26
C SER A 55 5.76 -12.92 -10.80
N ILE A 56 4.96 -13.50 -9.91
CA ILE A 56 5.22 -13.50 -8.47
C ILE A 56 4.89 -14.86 -7.86
N THR A 57 5.79 -15.36 -7.02
CA THR A 57 5.58 -16.56 -6.22
C THR A 57 5.58 -16.21 -4.73
N THR A 58 4.48 -16.57 -4.06
CA THR A 58 4.32 -16.40 -2.61
C THR A 58 4.49 -17.74 -1.92
N SER A 59 5.41 -17.81 -0.97
CA SER A 59 5.71 -19.00 -0.17
C SER A 59 5.67 -18.65 1.30
N MET A 60 4.77 -19.27 2.05
CA MET A 60 4.59 -19.01 3.49
C MET A 60 4.49 -20.30 4.29
N ALA A 61 4.79 -20.20 5.59
CA ALA A 61 4.68 -21.30 6.55
C ALA A 61 4.05 -20.84 7.86
N GLY A 62 3.40 -21.77 8.56
CA GLY A 62 2.75 -21.52 9.84
C GLY A 62 1.56 -20.57 9.75
N VAL A 63 0.92 -20.49 8.58
CA VAL A 63 -0.21 -19.61 8.32
C VAL A 63 -1.45 -20.16 9.01
N THR A 64 -2.07 -19.35 9.87
CA THR A 64 -3.40 -19.65 10.43
C THR A 64 -4.43 -19.67 9.30
N PRO A 65 -5.25 -20.72 9.12
CA PRO A 65 -6.30 -20.72 8.11
C PRO A 65 -7.32 -19.57 8.30
N PRO A 66 -7.89 -19.02 7.20
CA PRO A 66 -8.94 -18.01 7.32
C PRO A 66 -10.19 -18.59 8.02
N ALA A 67 -10.99 -17.71 8.61
CA ALA A 67 -12.23 -18.10 9.27
C ALA A 67 -13.25 -18.67 8.27
N GLU A 68 -14.24 -19.41 8.77
CA GLU A 68 -15.34 -19.88 7.92
C GLU A 68 -16.05 -18.71 7.23
N GLY A 69 -16.29 -18.83 5.93
CA GLY A 69 -16.90 -17.78 5.13
C GLY A 69 -15.93 -16.68 4.67
N THR A 70 -14.62 -16.85 4.89
CA THR A 70 -13.59 -15.96 4.32
C THR A 70 -12.50 -16.72 3.58
N ALA A 71 -11.75 -16.01 2.74
CA ALA A 71 -10.58 -16.49 2.04
C ALA A 71 -9.43 -15.49 2.16
N TYR A 72 -8.20 -15.97 1.95
CA TYR A 72 -7.08 -15.07 1.73
C TYR A 72 -6.95 -14.75 0.24
N GLU A 73 -6.72 -13.48 -0.09
CA GLU A 73 -6.43 -13.03 -1.45
C GLU A 73 -5.17 -12.17 -1.47
N GLY A 74 -4.33 -12.37 -2.47
CA GLY A 74 -3.12 -11.57 -2.66
C GLY A 74 -3.37 -10.36 -3.55
N TRP A 75 -2.75 -9.24 -3.20
CA TRP A 75 -2.82 -8.00 -3.97
C TRP A 75 -1.46 -7.33 -4.08
N LEU A 76 -1.21 -6.76 -5.26
CA LEU A 76 -0.17 -5.77 -5.47
C LEU A 76 -0.79 -4.38 -5.35
N VAL A 77 -0.07 -3.46 -4.70
CA VAL A 77 -0.55 -2.09 -4.42
C VAL A 77 0.51 -1.08 -4.85
N SER A 78 0.08 -0.03 -5.54
CA SER A 78 0.94 1.01 -6.12
C SER A 78 1.59 1.87 -5.04
N ASP A 79 2.61 2.63 -5.44
CA ASP A 79 3.37 3.52 -4.55
C ASP A 79 2.49 4.52 -3.77
N ASP A 80 1.40 4.97 -4.39
CA ASP A 80 0.42 5.91 -3.82
C ASP A 80 -0.81 5.22 -3.22
N GLY A 81 -0.93 3.89 -3.37
CA GLY A 81 -2.07 3.11 -2.89
C GLY A 81 -3.34 3.22 -3.73
N GLU A 82 -3.31 3.92 -4.86
CA GLU A 82 -4.51 4.18 -5.68
C GLU A 82 -4.80 3.08 -6.71
N ALA A 83 -3.80 2.27 -7.06
CA ALA A 83 -3.95 1.13 -7.95
C ALA A 83 -3.65 -0.18 -7.21
N GLU A 84 -4.57 -1.12 -7.38
CA GLU A 84 -4.47 -2.46 -6.83
C GLU A 84 -4.66 -3.50 -7.93
N MET A 85 -3.98 -4.63 -7.79
CA MET A 85 -4.06 -5.75 -8.72
C MET A 85 -4.11 -7.06 -7.93
N SER A 86 -5.18 -7.82 -8.08
CA SER A 86 -5.26 -9.17 -7.51
C SER A 86 -4.24 -10.08 -8.18
N VAL A 87 -3.54 -10.86 -7.35
CA VAL A 87 -2.76 -12.02 -7.80
C VAL A 87 -3.51 -13.34 -7.53
N GLY A 88 -4.71 -13.28 -6.97
CA GLY A 88 -5.63 -14.38 -6.76
C GLY A 88 -5.70 -14.95 -5.34
N ILE A 89 -6.68 -15.83 -5.13
CA ILE A 89 -6.97 -16.52 -3.87
C ILE A 89 -5.80 -17.43 -3.43
N MET A 90 -5.38 -17.29 -2.18
CA MET A 90 -4.29 -18.05 -1.58
C MET A 90 -4.81 -19.16 -0.68
N THR A 91 -4.63 -20.40 -1.11
CA THR A 91 -5.03 -21.58 -0.32
C THR A 91 -4.01 -21.88 0.76
N VAL A 92 -4.46 -21.92 2.02
CA VAL A 92 -3.67 -22.44 3.15
C VAL A 92 -3.82 -23.95 3.18
N ALA A 93 -2.71 -24.67 3.01
CA ALA A 93 -2.67 -26.12 3.13
C ALA A 93 -2.82 -26.57 4.60
N ILE A 94 -3.11 -27.87 4.80
CA ILE A 94 -3.33 -28.45 6.13
C ILE A 94 -2.13 -28.32 7.08
N ASP A 95 -0.92 -28.18 6.54
CA ASP A 95 0.32 -27.97 7.28
C ASP A 95 0.61 -26.49 7.56
N GLY A 96 -0.32 -25.59 7.20
CA GLY A 96 -0.18 -24.15 7.34
C GLY A 96 0.74 -23.51 6.29
N SER A 97 1.03 -24.19 5.18
CA SER A 97 1.78 -23.59 4.08
C SER A 97 0.87 -22.86 3.07
N ILE A 98 1.41 -21.80 2.46
CA ILE A 98 0.90 -21.22 1.22
C ILE A 98 1.99 -21.39 0.17
N SER A 99 1.63 -21.88 -1.01
CA SER A 99 2.47 -21.91 -2.21
C SER A 99 1.65 -21.43 -3.38
N HIS A 100 1.69 -20.12 -3.62
CA HIS A 100 0.89 -19.44 -4.64
C HIS A 100 1.78 -18.89 -5.75
N THR A 101 1.31 -18.92 -6.99
CA THR A 101 2.01 -18.32 -8.12
C THR A 101 1.02 -17.62 -9.03
N PHE A 102 1.31 -16.35 -9.30
CA PHE A 102 0.70 -15.58 -10.37
C PHE A 102 1.72 -15.42 -11.50
N GLY A 103 1.34 -15.78 -12.72
CA GLY A 103 2.18 -15.70 -13.91
C GLY A 103 1.39 -15.99 -15.17
N SER A 104 2.04 -16.40 -16.27
CA SER A 104 1.40 -16.45 -17.59
C SER A 104 0.24 -17.45 -17.74
N ALA A 105 0.07 -18.34 -16.76
CA ALA A 105 -1.02 -19.30 -16.70
C ALA A 105 -2.20 -18.83 -15.81
N SER A 106 -2.07 -17.69 -15.15
CA SER A 106 -3.05 -17.16 -14.19
C SER A 106 -4.11 -16.31 -14.90
N GLU A 107 -5.32 -16.31 -14.35
CA GLU A 107 -6.36 -15.36 -14.74
C GLU A 107 -5.89 -13.93 -14.42
N GLY A 108 -6.25 -12.97 -15.27
CA GLY A 108 -5.85 -11.57 -15.11
C GLY A 108 -4.40 -11.26 -15.52
N TYR A 109 -3.61 -12.25 -15.95
CA TYR A 109 -2.25 -12.01 -16.43
C TYR A 109 -2.22 -11.15 -17.72
N THR A 110 -1.41 -10.10 -17.70
CA THR A 110 -1.25 -9.13 -18.80
C THR A 110 0.17 -9.09 -19.38
N GLY A 111 1.15 -9.68 -18.70
CA GLY A 111 2.58 -9.54 -19.01
C GLY A 111 3.19 -8.19 -18.61
N GLU A 112 2.49 -7.40 -17.81
CA GLU A 112 3.00 -6.15 -17.26
C GLU A 112 4.17 -6.38 -16.29
N ASN A 113 5.07 -5.40 -16.25
CA ASN A 113 6.16 -5.41 -15.28
C ASN A 113 5.61 -4.99 -13.91
N LEU A 114 5.46 -5.97 -13.00
CA LEU A 114 4.84 -5.78 -11.69
C LEU A 114 5.67 -4.83 -10.82
N ILE A 115 7.00 -4.94 -10.84
CA ILE A 115 7.86 -4.09 -10.01
C ILE A 115 7.90 -2.64 -10.52
N ALA A 116 7.52 -2.38 -11.77
CA ALA A 116 7.44 -1.03 -12.33
C ALA A 116 6.24 -0.24 -11.78
N GLY A 117 5.10 -0.89 -11.53
CA GLY A 117 3.85 -0.26 -11.08
C GLY A 117 3.58 -0.37 -9.58
N PHE A 118 4.11 -1.40 -8.92
CA PHE A 118 3.76 -1.74 -7.55
C PHE A 118 5.01 -1.81 -6.67
N ASN A 119 4.89 -1.42 -5.40
CA ASN A 119 5.95 -1.56 -4.39
C ASN A 119 5.50 -2.34 -3.15
N THR A 120 4.21 -2.66 -3.07
CA THR A 120 3.58 -3.25 -1.91
C THR A 120 2.88 -4.54 -2.32
N PHE A 121 3.05 -5.58 -1.52
CA PHE A 121 2.30 -6.81 -1.61
C PHE A 121 1.56 -7.03 -0.31
N VAL A 122 0.27 -7.31 -0.38
CA VAL A 122 -0.58 -7.62 0.77
C VAL A 122 -1.36 -8.91 0.54
N ILE A 123 -1.74 -9.54 1.64
CA ILE A 123 -2.73 -10.61 1.68
C ILE A 123 -3.86 -10.13 2.57
N THR A 124 -5.06 -10.05 2.03
CA THR A 124 -6.27 -9.58 2.72
C THR A 124 -7.19 -10.74 3.06
N VAL A 125 -8.13 -10.52 3.97
CA VAL A 125 -9.20 -11.46 4.32
C VAL A 125 -10.49 -11.04 3.61
N GLU A 126 -10.85 -11.75 2.56
CA GLU A 126 -12.04 -11.47 1.74
C GLU A 126 -13.23 -12.34 2.13
N SER A 127 -14.44 -11.82 1.94
CA SER A 127 -15.68 -12.58 2.18
C SER A 127 -15.93 -13.63 1.10
N VAL A 128 -16.60 -14.73 1.46
CA VAL A 128 -17.06 -15.74 0.51
C VAL A 128 -18.56 -16.03 0.75
N PRO A 129 -19.45 -15.72 -0.22
CA PRO A 129 -19.19 -15.14 -1.53
C PRO A 129 -18.70 -13.68 -1.43
N ASP A 130 -17.93 -13.26 -2.43
CA ASP A 130 -17.48 -11.87 -2.57
C ASP A 130 -18.31 -11.14 -3.62
N ASP A 131 -18.86 -9.99 -3.24
CA ASP A 131 -19.64 -9.12 -4.10
C ASP A 131 -18.87 -7.83 -4.48
N ASP A 132 -17.69 -7.59 -3.89
CA ASP A 132 -16.81 -6.46 -4.18
C ASP A 132 -15.52 -6.94 -4.85
N PRO A 133 -15.20 -6.52 -6.09
CA PRO A 133 -13.98 -6.97 -6.76
C PRO A 133 -12.70 -6.26 -6.26
N GLY A 134 -12.80 -5.29 -5.34
CA GLY A 134 -11.65 -4.60 -4.75
C GLY A 134 -11.09 -5.31 -3.52
N SER A 135 -9.87 -4.95 -3.09
CA SER A 135 -9.32 -5.50 -1.86
C SER A 135 -10.07 -4.97 -0.63
N SER A 136 -10.30 -5.83 0.36
CA SER A 136 -10.78 -5.38 1.66
C SER A 136 -9.69 -4.65 2.45
N SER A 137 -10.12 -3.76 3.34
CA SER A 137 -9.22 -3.12 4.31
C SER A 137 -8.66 -4.07 5.38
N ASN A 138 -9.01 -5.36 5.36
CA ASN A 138 -8.61 -6.34 6.37
C ASN A 138 -7.33 -7.07 5.96
N VAL A 139 -6.19 -6.40 6.13
CA VAL A 139 -4.87 -6.92 5.78
C VAL A 139 -4.38 -7.94 6.83
N ALA A 140 -4.17 -9.19 6.41
CA ALA A 140 -3.61 -10.27 7.22
C ALA A 140 -2.08 -10.26 7.22
N PHE A 141 -1.48 -10.05 6.05
CA PHE A 141 -0.04 -10.00 5.86
C PHE A 141 0.30 -8.91 4.85
N GLY A 142 1.48 -8.30 4.96
CA GLY A 142 1.89 -7.33 3.97
C GLY A 142 3.32 -6.86 4.15
N TYR A 143 3.90 -6.40 3.06
CA TYR A 143 5.19 -5.74 3.05
C TYR A 143 5.27 -4.74 1.90
N SER A 144 5.91 -3.61 2.17
CA SER A 144 6.26 -2.61 1.17
C SER A 144 7.77 -2.51 1.04
N VAL A 145 8.28 -2.58 -0.18
CA VAL A 145 9.62 -2.09 -0.46
C VAL A 145 9.60 -0.56 -0.28
N PRO A 146 10.49 0.01 0.57
CA PRO A 146 10.53 1.46 0.74
C PRO A 146 10.68 2.19 -0.59
N LEU A 147 10.01 3.34 -0.75
CA LEU A 147 9.97 4.09 -2.00
C LEU A 147 11.38 4.46 -2.51
N ASP A 148 12.29 4.85 -1.61
CA ASP A 148 13.67 5.13 -1.98
C ASP A 148 14.39 3.86 -2.49
N GLY A 149 14.07 2.70 -1.93
CA GLY A 149 14.64 1.42 -2.33
C GLY A 149 14.09 0.93 -3.68
N ILE A 150 12.77 0.96 -3.87
CA ILE A 150 12.13 0.50 -5.11
C ILE A 150 12.53 1.36 -6.30
N ALA A 151 12.76 2.67 -6.08
CA ALA A 151 13.26 3.58 -7.10
C ALA A 151 14.63 3.13 -7.66
N HIS A 152 15.49 2.51 -6.85
CA HIS A 152 16.75 1.96 -7.32
C HIS A 152 16.57 0.62 -8.05
N ILE A 153 15.65 -0.24 -7.60
CA ILE A 153 15.35 -1.52 -8.25
C ILE A 153 14.81 -1.31 -9.66
N ARG A 154 13.93 -0.31 -9.86
CA ARG A 154 13.32 0.04 -11.16
C ARG A 154 14.30 0.59 -12.20
N HIS A 155 15.54 0.85 -11.83
CA HIS A 155 16.60 1.29 -12.75
C HIS A 155 17.52 0.16 -13.22
N LEU A 156 17.31 -1.07 -12.74
CA LEU A 156 18.03 -2.27 -13.22
C LEU A 156 17.48 -2.73 -14.57
#